data_AF-A0A2N6BDP3-F1
#
_entry.id   AF-A0A2N6BDP3-F1
#
_cell.length_a   1.000
_cell.length_b   1.000
_cell.length_c   1.000
_cell.angle_alpha   90.00
_cell.angle_beta   90.00
_cell.angle_gamma   90.00
#
_symmetry.space_group_name_H-M   'P 1'
#
loop_
_entity.id
_entity.type
_entity.pdbx_description
1 polymer ?
#
loop_
_entity_poly.entity_id
_entity_poly.type
_entity_poly.pdbx_seq_one_letter_code
_entity_poly.pdbx_strand_id
1 'polypeptide(L)'
;MSTRIYLALLLILCAAAALCGGNLFDEAGALLKSGRYMEAGELFDEAIKVAPALNDKVAQMYMTAAREKFGEGRAELAVSLLSSAVFYDPDLSGEAGDLLLDASSKVEDETLRGRIIHRAVKWAGRDRVAKASVAWYEGRWGAAQRVTLEKQGWVALGQVGEGDVLRYISSADVKEQNGEYVRLLPESVEIPLQLSFSGDKTQLRFHIHKEPVTLYVWIFPAK
;
A
#
# COMPACT_ATOMS: atom_id res chain seq x y z
N MET A 1 19.71 -42.71 36.50
CA MET A 1 20.21 -42.35 35.16
C MET A 1 19.03 -41.80 34.36
N SER A 2 18.64 -40.52 34.49
CA SER A 2 17.27 -40.18 34.02
C SER A 2 16.91 -38.73 33.67
N THR A 3 17.76 -37.71 33.87
CA THR A 3 17.39 -36.33 33.50
C THR A 3 18.51 -35.59 32.79
N ARG A 4 19.75 -35.75 33.27
CA ARG A 4 20.93 -35.13 32.63
C ARG A 4 21.20 -35.65 31.21
N ILE A 5 20.92 -36.93 30.93
CA ILE A 5 21.09 -37.52 29.60
C ILE A 5 20.02 -37.00 28.62
N TYR A 6 18.77 -36.87 29.07
CA TYR A 6 17.70 -36.29 28.25
C TYR A 6 17.94 -34.82 27.96
N LEU A 7 18.41 -34.04 28.94
CA LEU A 7 18.80 -32.64 28.73
C LEU A 7 19.96 -32.51 27.75
N ALA A 8 20.99 -33.36 27.85
CA ALA A 8 22.11 -33.36 26.91
C ALA A 8 21.66 -33.74 25.49
N LEU A 9 20.82 -34.77 25.34
CA LEU A 9 20.27 -35.17 24.03
C LEU A 9 19.37 -34.09 23.43
N LEU A 10 18.51 -33.46 24.23
CA LEU A 10 17.66 -32.35 23.80
C LEU A 10 18.50 -31.17 23.30
N LEU A 11 19.57 -30.81 24.03
CA LEU A 11 20.49 -29.73 23.63
C LEU A 11 21.22 -30.05 22.32
N ILE A 12 21.66 -31.29 22.12
CA ILE A 12 22.32 -31.72 20.88
C ILE A 12 21.34 -31.68 19.70
N LEU A 13 20.09 -32.15 19.89
CA LEU A 13 19.04 -32.09 18.87
C LEU A 13 18.67 -30.65 18.50
N CYS A 14 18.55 -29.75 19.48
CA CYS A 14 18.32 -28.33 19.23
C CYS A 14 19.49 -27.69 18.46
N ALA A 15 20.74 -28.03 18.80
CA ALA A 15 21.90 -27.50 18.09
C ALA A 15 21.99 -27.99 16.64
N ALA A 16 21.70 -29.27 16.38
CA ALA A 16 21.70 -29.83 15.03
C ALA A 16 20.60 -29.22 14.14
N ALA A 17 19.40 -29.01 14.68
CA ALA A 17 18.32 -28.34 13.97
C ALA A 17 18.67 -26.88 13.65
N ALA A 18 19.26 -26.15 14.60
CA ALA A 18 19.69 -24.77 14.39
C ALA A 18 20.77 -24.65 13.29
N LEU A 19 21.71 -25.60 13.22
CA LEU A 19 22.77 -25.60 12.21
C LEU A 19 22.23 -25.88 10.80
N CYS A 20 21.31 -26.85 10.68
CA CYS A 20 20.68 -27.20 9.41
C CYS A 20 19.83 -26.04 8.87
N GLY A 21 19.00 -25.43 9.74
CA GLY A 21 18.20 -24.26 9.37
C GLY A 21 19.05 -23.05 8.97
N GLY A 22 20.20 -22.84 9.61
CA GLY A 22 21.14 -21.77 9.28
C GLY A 22 21.69 -21.87 7.85
N ASN A 23 22.12 -23.08 7.43
CA ASN A 23 22.66 -23.28 6.09
C ASN A 23 21.60 -23.03 4.99
N LEU A 24 20.37 -23.54 5.19
CA LEU A 24 19.26 -23.32 4.25
C LEU A 24 18.92 -21.83 4.14
N PHE A 25 18.93 -21.11 5.26
CA PHE A 25 18.70 -19.67 5.30
C PHE A 25 19.75 -18.87 4.52
N ASP A 26 21.04 -19.21 4.69
CA ASP A 26 22.12 -18.52 4.00
C ASP A 26 22.05 -18.77 2.47
N GLU A 27 21.73 -19.99 2.05
CA GLU A 27 21.52 -20.34 0.64
C GLU A 27 20.32 -19.60 0.04
N ALA A 28 19.18 -19.61 0.73
CA ALA A 28 17.99 -18.85 0.34
C ALA A 28 18.30 -17.35 0.18
N GLY A 29 19.10 -16.80 1.10
CA GLY A 29 19.57 -15.42 1.03
C GLY A 29 20.41 -15.11 -0.20
N ALA A 30 21.26 -16.02 -0.65
CA ALA A 30 22.02 -15.88 -1.88
C ALA A 30 21.12 -15.95 -3.12
N LEU A 31 20.14 -16.86 -3.13
CA LEU A 31 19.12 -16.93 -4.19
C LEU A 31 18.30 -15.64 -4.29
N LEU A 32 17.88 -15.08 -3.15
CA LEU A 32 17.15 -13.82 -3.09
C LEU A 32 17.94 -12.68 -3.76
N LYS A 33 19.22 -12.54 -3.40
CA LYS A 33 20.12 -11.51 -3.96
C LYS A 33 20.39 -11.68 -5.45
N SER A 34 20.42 -12.93 -5.93
CA SER A 34 20.58 -13.24 -7.36
C SER A 34 19.28 -13.12 -8.16
N GLY A 35 18.16 -12.79 -7.52
CA GLY A 35 16.86 -12.59 -8.16
C GLY A 35 16.05 -13.86 -8.41
N ARG A 36 16.46 -15.00 -7.83
CA ARG A 36 15.76 -16.29 -7.89
C ARG A 36 14.71 -16.36 -6.77
N TYR A 37 13.71 -15.46 -6.83
CA TYR A 37 12.79 -15.20 -5.71
C TYR A 37 11.92 -16.38 -5.30
N MET A 38 11.46 -17.19 -6.27
CA MET A 38 10.63 -18.38 -5.99
C MET A 38 11.43 -19.43 -5.21
N GLU A 39 12.61 -19.77 -5.70
CA GLU A 39 13.49 -20.76 -5.08
C GLU A 39 14.00 -20.29 -3.71
N ALA A 40 14.26 -18.99 -3.57
CA ALA A 40 14.59 -18.39 -2.28
C ALA A 40 13.44 -18.59 -1.27
N GLY A 41 12.19 -18.37 -1.69
CA GLY A 41 11.01 -18.58 -0.84
C GLY A 41 10.85 -20.03 -0.38
N GLU A 42 11.02 -20.98 -1.30
CA GLU A 42 10.96 -22.41 -0.98
C GLU A 42 12.03 -22.82 0.06
N LEU A 43 13.28 -22.37 -0.11
CA LEU A 43 14.34 -22.65 0.86
C LEU A 43 14.14 -21.92 2.19
N PHE A 44 13.60 -20.70 2.18
CA PHE A 44 13.24 -20.01 3.42
C PHE A 44 12.15 -20.77 4.19
N ASP A 45 11.13 -21.28 3.51
CA ASP A 45 10.08 -22.10 4.14
C ASP A 45 10.67 -23.39 4.74
N GLU A 46 11.62 -24.03 4.06
CA GLU A 46 12.35 -25.18 4.59
C GLU A 46 13.22 -24.83 5.80
N ALA A 47 13.94 -23.72 5.74
CA ALA A 47 14.75 -23.22 6.86
C ALA A 47 13.87 -22.95 8.09
N ILE A 48 12.71 -22.31 7.91
CA ILE A 48 11.76 -22.01 8.99
C ILE A 48 11.14 -23.28 9.58
N LYS A 49 10.85 -24.30 8.76
CA LYS A 49 10.33 -25.60 9.28
C LYS A 49 11.29 -26.23 10.30
N VAL A 50 12.60 -26.11 10.07
CA VAL A 50 13.63 -26.69 10.95
C VAL A 50 14.01 -25.73 12.09
N ALA A 51 14.00 -24.42 11.83
CA ALA A 51 14.35 -23.38 12.79
C ALA A 51 13.35 -22.20 12.71
N PRO A 52 12.18 -22.30 13.39
CA PRO A 52 11.12 -21.29 13.31
C PRO A 52 11.54 -19.87 13.72
N ALA A 53 12.56 -19.74 14.58
CA ALA A 53 13.12 -18.47 15.00
C ALA A 53 13.79 -17.66 13.85
N LEU A 54 13.90 -18.23 12.66
CA LEU A 54 14.40 -17.55 11.47
C LEU A 54 13.34 -16.70 10.76
N ASN A 55 12.06 -16.87 11.09
CA ASN A 55 10.95 -16.21 10.44
C ASN A 55 11.11 -14.68 10.31
N ASP A 56 11.42 -14.01 11.42
CA ASP A 56 11.61 -12.55 11.45
C ASP A 56 12.84 -12.13 10.60
N LYS A 57 13.89 -12.95 10.59
CA LYS A 57 15.08 -12.68 9.75
C LYS A 57 14.75 -12.79 8.27
N VAL A 58 13.95 -13.78 7.88
CA VAL A 58 13.48 -13.93 6.49
C VAL A 58 12.67 -12.71 6.09
N ALA A 59 11.75 -12.26 6.94
CA ALA A 59 10.95 -11.06 6.69
C ALA A 59 11.83 -9.81 6.46
N GLN A 60 12.85 -9.62 7.31
CA GLN A 60 13.81 -8.51 7.18
C GLN A 60 14.67 -8.58 5.90
N MET A 61 15.00 -9.79 5.43
CA MET A 61 15.69 -9.96 4.15
C MET A 61 14.81 -9.50 2.98
N TYR A 62 13.54 -9.88 2.97
CA TYR A 62 12.58 -9.41 1.96
C TYR A 62 12.36 -7.90 2.04
N MET A 63 12.29 -7.30 3.22
CA MET A 63 12.23 -5.83 3.39
C MET A 63 13.44 -5.14 2.78
N THR A 64 14.64 -5.65 3.07
CA THR A 64 15.89 -5.10 2.54
C THR A 64 15.93 -5.18 1.02
N ALA A 65 15.61 -6.35 0.46
CA ALA A 65 15.53 -6.54 -0.98
C ALA A 65 14.48 -5.61 -1.63
N ALA A 66 13.32 -5.43 -1.00
CA ALA A 66 12.30 -4.51 -1.51
C ALA A 66 12.79 -3.06 -1.61
N ARG A 67 13.49 -2.56 -0.58
CA ARG A 67 14.10 -1.22 -0.60
C ARG A 67 15.11 -1.05 -1.73
N GLU A 68 15.97 -2.06 -1.93
CA GLU A 68 16.92 -2.07 -3.05
C GLU A 68 16.19 -2.00 -4.40
N LYS A 69 15.12 -2.79 -4.57
CA LYS A 69 14.32 -2.78 -5.81
C LYS A 69 13.56 -1.49 -6.06
N PHE A 70 13.14 -0.77 -5.02
CA PHE A 70 12.67 0.61 -5.20
C PHE A 70 13.78 1.54 -5.69
N GLY A 71 14.99 1.45 -5.13
CA GLY A 71 16.15 2.21 -5.58
C GLY A 71 16.53 1.94 -7.05
N GLU A 72 16.29 0.72 -7.54
CA GLU A 72 16.46 0.32 -8.94
C GLU A 72 15.29 0.75 -9.86
N GLY A 73 14.24 1.39 -9.32
CA GLY A 73 13.03 1.74 -10.09
C GLY A 73 12.12 0.55 -10.39
N ARG A 74 12.36 -0.63 -9.79
CA ARG A 74 11.58 -1.86 -10.00
C ARG A 74 10.43 -1.96 -8.99
N ALA A 75 9.53 -0.98 -9.02
CA ALA A 75 8.48 -0.81 -8.01
C ALA A 75 7.55 -2.02 -7.85
N GLU A 76 7.09 -2.64 -8.94
CA GLU A 76 6.17 -3.80 -8.88
C GLU A 76 6.82 -5.02 -8.22
N LEU A 77 8.11 -5.23 -8.47
CA LEU A 77 8.86 -6.30 -7.80
C LEU A 77 9.05 -5.97 -6.32
N ALA A 78 9.38 -4.72 -5.99
CA ALA A 78 9.52 -4.29 -4.60
C ALA A 78 8.21 -4.50 -3.81
N VAL A 79 7.05 -4.17 -4.38
CA VAL A 79 5.72 -4.47 -3.80
C VAL A 79 5.53 -5.96 -3.53
N SER A 80 5.98 -6.81 -4.45
CA SER A 80 5.88 -8.27 -4.30
C SER A 80 6.77 -8.78 -3.16
N LEU A 81 8.00 -8.25 -3.06
CA LEU A 81 8.92 -8.56 -1.96
C LEU A 81 8.39 -8.07 -0.60
N LEU A 82 7.77 -6.88 -0.53
CA LEU A 82 7.09 -6.41 0.69
C LEU A 82 5.93 -7.33 1.09
N SER A 83 5.22 -7.90 0.11
CA SER A 83 4.14 -8.86 0.40
C SER A 83 4.69 -10.13 1.05
N SER A 84 5.84 -10.61 0.58
CA SER A 84 6.56 -11.72 1.21
C SER A 84 7.06 -11.36 2.61
N ALA A 85 7.62 -10.15 2.81
CA ALA A 85 8.03 -9.70 4.13
C ALA A 85 6.88 -9.71 5.15
N VAL A 86 5.75 -9.10 4.79
CA VAL A 86 4.54 -9.04 5.65
C VAL A 86 3.90 -10.42 5.84
N PHE A 87 4.08 -11.35 4.90
CA PHE A 87 3.62 -12.72 5.06
C PHE A 87 4.37 -13.43 6.18
N TYR A 88 5.71 -13.31 6.23
CA TYR A 88 6.50 -13.90 7.29
C TYR A 88 6.32 -13.13 8.61
N ASP A 89 6.37 -11.81 8.60
CA ASP A 89 6.19 -10.97 9.79
C ASP A 89 5.11 -9.89 9.57
N PRO A 90 3.87 -10.15 10.01
CA PRO A 90 2.76 -9.20 9.89
C PRO A 90 2.98 -7.87 10.61
N ASP A 91 3.86 -7.80 11.61
CA ASP A 91 4.15 -6.56 12.35
C ASP A 91 4.90 -5.55 11.47
N LEU A 92 5.53 -6.01 10.37
CA LEU A 92 6.16 -5.16 9.36
C LEU A 92 5.16 -4.50 8.41
N SER A 93 3.86 -4.77 8.52
CA SER A 93 2.83 -4.15 7.67
C SER A 93 2.90 -2.61 7.70
N GLY A 94 2.99 -2.00 8.88
CA GLY A 94 3.09 -0.55 9.00
C GLY A 94 4.29 0.02 8.24
N GLU A 95 5.46 -0.63 8.37
CA GLU A 95 6.70 -0.23 7.72
C GLU A 95 6.68 -0.47 6.20
N ALA A 96 6.13 -1.59 5.75
CA ALA A 96 5.92 -1.87 4.33
C ALA A 96 4.97 -0.84 3.70
N GLY A 97 3.93 -0.45 4.43
CA GLY A 97 3.05 0.65 4.07
C GLY A 97 3.82 1.97 3.89
N ASP A 98 4.71 2.30 4.82
CA ASP A 98 5.53 3.51 4.74
C ASP A 98 6.51 3.52 3.57
N LEU A 99 7.13 2.38 3.28
CA LEU A 99 7.99 2.25 2.10
C LEU A 99 7.20 2.45 0.80
N LEU A 100 5.96 1.95 0.70
CA LEU A 100 5.10 2.21 -0.45
C LEU A 100 4.74 3.68 -0.58
N LEU A 101 4.41 4.35 0.54
CA LEU A 101 4.08 5.77 0.52
C LEU A 101 5.29 6.61 0.10
N ASP A 102 6.48 6.35 0.66
CA ASP A 102 7.73 7.01 0.27
C ASP A 102 8.05 6.76 -1.21
N ALA A 103 7.98 5.51 -1.68
CA ALA A 103 8.21 5.19 -3.09
C ALA A 103 7.21 5.92 -4.01
N SER A 104 5.92 5.90 -3.67
CA SER A 104 4.88 6.58 -4.46
C SER A 104 5.11 8.08 -4.57
N SER A 105 5.68 8.71 -3.53
CA SER A 105 5.94 10.14 -3.53
C SER A 105 6.96 10.56 -4.60
N LYS A 106 7.82 9.64 -5.02
CA LYS A 106 8.90 9.83 -6.01
C LYS A 106 8.49 9.43 -7.43
N VAL A 107 7.31 8.85 -7.61
CA VAL A 107 6.82 8.41 -8.92
C VAL A 107 6.01 9.55 -9.56
N GLU A 108 6.46 10.01 -10.73
CA GLU A 108 5.76 11.02 -11.51
C GLU A 108 4.59 10.46 -12.33
N ASP A 109 4.69 9.20 -12.76
CA ASP A 109 3.63 8.51 -13.50
C ASP A 109 2.44 8.22 -12.58
N GLU A 110 1.36 8.97 -12.76
CA GLU A 110 0.14 8.85 -11.92
C GLU A 110 -0.44 7.43 -11.94
N THR A 111 -0.30 6.69 -13.04
CA THR A 111 -0.84 5.33 -13.16
C THR A 111 -0.08 4.35 -12.27
N LEU A 112 1.25 4.34 -12.35
CA LEU A 112 2.13 3.54 -11.52
C LEU A 112 2.00 3.95 -10.05
N ARG A 113 1.96 5.25 -9.78
CA ARG A 113 1.75 5.78 -8.43
C ARG A 113 0.45 5.27 -7.84
N GLY A 114 -0.66 5.36 -8.59
CA GLY A 114 -1.97 4.86 -8.17
C GLY A 114 -1.95 3.37 -7.82
N ARG A 115 -1.21 2.54 -8.57
CA ARG A 115 -1.04 1.11 -8.24
C ARG A 115 -0.28 0.89 -6.92
N ILE A 116 0.81 1.62 -6.70
CA ILE A 116 1.60 1.56 -5.45
C ILE A 116 0.72 1.98 -4.27
N ILE A 117 0.01 3.11 -4.41
CA ILE A 117 -0.90 3.65 -3.41
C ILE A 117 -2.02 2.68 -3.06
N HIS A 118 -2.65 2.07 -4.06
CA HIS A 118 -3.70 1.07 -3.84
C HIS A 118 -3.18 -0.11 -2.98
N ARG A 119 -1.95 -0.57 -3.23
CA ARG A 119 -1.31 -1.60 -2.40
C ARG A 119 -1.01 -1.10 -0.98
N ALA A 120 -0.61 0.16 -0.84
CA ALA A 120 -0.32 0.77 0.46
C ALA A 120 -1.54 0.81 1.37
N VAL A 121 -2.75 0.90 0.83
CA VAL A 121 -4.00 0.92 1.63
C VAL A 121 -4.09 -0.27 2.58
N LYS A 122 -3.70 -1.46 2.10
CA LYS A 122 -3.76 -2.70 2.89
C LYS A 122 -2.88 -2.65 4.15
N TRP A 123 -1.77 -1.92 4.09
CA TRP A 123 -0.71 -1.99 5.10
C TRP A 123 -0.55 -0.70 5.91
N ALA A 124 -0.71 0.46 5.27
CA ALA A 124 -0.70 1.77 5.93
C ALA A 124 -2.09 2.20 6.41
N GLY A 125 -3.17 1.65 5.84
CA GLY A 125 -4.53 2.11 6.13
C GLY A 125 -4.91 3.40 5.39
N ARG A 126 -6.22 3.56 5.15
CA ARG A 126 -6.76 4.59 4.25
C ARG A 126 -6.40 6.01 4.63
N ASP A 127 -6.43 6.36 5.91
CA ASP A 127 -6.19 7.73 6.35
C ASP A 127 -4.76 8.20 6.07
N ARG A 128 -3.77 7.32 6.32
CA ARG A 128 -2.36 7.62 6.04
C ARG A 128 -2.14 7.77 4.54
N VAL A 129 -2.73 6.87 3.76
CA VAL A 129 -2.66 6.92 2.30
C VAL A 129 -3.33 8.20 1.76
N ALA A 130 -4.52 8.55 2.23
CA ALA A 130 -5.24 9.76 1.79
C ALA A 130 -4.41 11.01 2.09
N LYS A 131 -3.83 11.12 3.29
CA LYS A 131 -2.95 12.23 3.66
C LYS A 131 -1.72 12.34 2.74
N ALA A 132 -1.07 11.21 2.44
CA ALA A 132 0.09 11.18 1.54
C ALA A 132 -0.30 11.56 0.10
N SER A 133 -1.45 11.08 -0.39
CA SER A 133 -1.98 11.44 -1.70
C SER A 133 -2.32 12.92 -1.81
N VAL A 134 -3.00 13.49 -0.81
CA VAL A 134 -3.27 14.93 -0.75
C VAL A 134 -1.98 15.73 -0.83
N ALA A 135 -0.99 15.42 0.00
CA ALA A 135 0.29 16.14 -0.01
C ALA A 135 0.98 16.10 -1.38
N TRP A 136 0.93 14.95 -2.06
CA TRP A 136 1.52 14.80 -3.40
C TRP A 136 0.81 15.68 -4.44
N TYR A 137 -0.53 15.66 -4.47
CA TYR A 137 -1.29 16.46 -5.42
C TYR A 137 -1.28 17.95 -5.10
N GLU A 138 -1.25 18.34 -3.83
CA GLU A 138 -1.10 19.75 -3.45
C GLU A 138 0.23 20.33 -3.92
N GLY A 139 1.30 19.53 -3.92
CA GLY A 139 2.59 19.92 -4.50
C GLY A 139 2.54 20.13 -6.03
N ARG A 140 1.58 19.49 -6.73
CA ARG A 140 1.45 19.53 -8.19
C ARG A 140 0.44 20.57 -8.68
N TRP A 141 -0.67 20.73 -7.98
CA TRP A 141 -1.83 21.51 -8.41
C TRP A 141 -2.20 22.65 -7.47
N GLY A 142 -1.48 22.81 -6.35
CA GLY A 142 -1.83 23.75 -5.29
C GLY A 142 -2.83 23.18 -4.30
N ALA A 143 -3.15 23.98 -3.28
CA ALA A 143 -3.99 23.57 -2.16
C ALA A 143 -5.36 23.03 -2.59
N ALA A 144 -5.77 21.92 -2.00
CA ALA A 144 -7.09 21.35 -2.25
C ALA A 144 -8.17 22.14 -1.53
N GLN A 145 -9.37 22.20 -2.11
CA GLN A 145 -10.55 22.57 -1.34
C GLN A 145 -10.91 21.41 -0.41
N ARG A 146 -10.72 21.62 0.90
CA ARG A 146 -11.12 20.67 1.92
C ARG A 146 -12.60 20.82 2.23
N VAL A 147 -13.36 19.73 2.07
CA VAL A 147 -14.79 19.71 2.35
C VAL A 147 -15.08 18.60 3.35
N THR A 148 -15.58 18.98 4.52
CA THR A 148 -16.07 18.02 5.51
C THR A 148 -17.57 17.87 5.35
N LEU A 149 -17.99 16.64 5.09
CA LEU A 149 -19.37 16.27 4.93
C LEU A 149 -19.83 15.61 6.23
N GLU A 150 -20.64 16.31 7.05
CA GLU A 150 -20.98 15.88 8.42
C GLU A 150 -22.35 15.20 8.56
N LYS A 151 -23.27 15.45 7.62
CA LYS A 151 -24.67 14.98 7.69
C LYS A 151 -25.04 14.27 6.40
N GLN A 152 -25.88 13.24 6.51
CA GLN A 152 -26.50 12.61 5.34
C GLN A 152 -27.24 13.66 4.51
N GLY A 153 -27.05 13.63 3.20
CA GLY A 153 -27.64 14.60 2.27
C GLY A 153 -26.64 15.11 1.23
N TRP A 154 -27.10 16.07 0.45
CA TRP A 154 -26.32 16.68 -0.64
C TRP A 154 -25.56 17.90 -0.14
N VAL A 155 -24.26 17.98 -0.46
CA VAL A 155 -23.43 19.17 -0.19
C VAL A 155 -22.95 19.75 -1.50
N ALA A 156 -23.22 21.05 -1.71
CA ALA A 156 -22.77 21.79 -2.88
C ALA A 156 -21.30 22.22 -2.73
N LEU A 157 -20.47 21.87 -3.71
CA LEU A 157 -19.02 22.12 -3.66
C LEU A 157 -18.56 23.31 -4.51
N GLY A 158 -19.39 23.75 -5.45
CA GLY A 158 -19.07 24.86 -6.36
C GLY A 158 -19.90 24.79 -7.64
N GLN A 159 -19.67 25.76 -8.53
CA GLN A 159 -20.15 25.69 -9.90
C GLN A 159 -19.07 25.08 -10.80
N VAL A 160 -19.48 24.18 -11.68
CA VAL A 160 -18.66 23.57 -12.73
C VAL A 160 -19.37 23.78 -14.07
N GLY A 161 -18.61 24.10 -15.11
CA GLY A 161 -19.11 24.37 -16.46
C GLY A 161 -18.43 23.52 -17.53
N GLU A 162 -18.88 23.70 -18.78
CA GLU A 162 -18.36 22.93 -19.90
C GLU A 162 -16.84 22.94 -20.01
N GLY A 163 -16.24 21.76 -20.07
CA GLY A 163 -14.79 21.56 -20.18
C GLY A 163 -14.00 21.65 -18.87
N ASP A 164 -14.64 22.01 -17.75
CA ASP A 164 -14.00 21.95 -16.43
C ASP A 164 -13.63 20.50 -16.09
N VAL A 165 -12.51 20.31 -15.40
CA VAL A 165 -12.05 19.02 -14.89
C VAL A 165 -12.09 19.02 -13.37
N LEU A 166 -12.91 18.14 -12.79
CA LEU A 166 -12.85 17.84 -11.36
C LEU A 166 -11.77 16.79 -11.10
N ARG A 167 -11.10 16.85 -9.95
CA ARG A 167 -10.38 15.72 -9.33
C ARG A 167 -10.62 15.72 -7.83
N TYR A 168 -10.64 14.56 -7.19
CA TYR A 168 -10.81 14.49 -5.74
C TYR A 168 -10.17 13.26 -5.08
N ILE A 169 -9.97 13.36 -3.76
CA ILE A 169 -9.48 12.30 -2.87
C ILE A 169 -10.43 12.18 -1.68
N SER A 170 -10.72 10.95 -1.27
CA SER A 170 -11.58 10.62 -0.13
C SER A 170 -10.96 9.49 0.68
N SER A 171 -11.06 9.57 2.01
CA SER A 171 -10.72 8.45 2.90
C SER A 171 -11.84 7.41 3.02
N ALA A 172 -13.06 7.75 2.59
CA ALA A 172 -14.24 6.89 2.72
C ALA A 172 -14.83 6.48 1.35
N ASP A 173 -15.59 5.39 1.37
CA ASP A 173 -16.33 4.91 0.21
C ASP A 173 -17.49 5.86 -0.11
N VAL A 174 -17.41 6.51 -1.27
CA VAL A 174 -18.51 7.33 -1.80
C VAL A 174 -19.28 6.49 -2.81
N LYS A 175 -20.55 6.16 -2.50
CA LYS A 175 -21.46 5.45 -3.40
C LYS A 175 -22.44 6.42 -4.05
N GLU A 176 -22.69 6.23 -5.34
CA GLU A 176 -23.56 7.07 -6.17
C GLU A 176 -24.81 6.33 -6.66
N GLN A 177 -25.86 7.08 -7.04
CA GLN A 177 -27.09 6.59 -7.63
C GLN A 177 -27.55 7.51 -8.79
N ASN A 178 -27.59 6.95 -10.01
CA ASN A 178 -28.23 7.42 -11.26
C ASN A 178 -27.73 8.72 -11.95
N GLY A 179 -26.98 8.54 -13.05
CA GLY A 179 -27.28 9.13 -14.36
C GLY A 179 -26.44 10.30 -14.85
N GLU A 180 -25.86 11.09 -13.94
CA GLU A 180 -25.06 12.28 -14.26
C GLU A 180 -23.70 12.33 -13.54
N TYR A 181 -23.33 11.31 -12.76
CA TYR A 181 -22.11 11.32 -11.96
C TYR A 181 -21.31 10.02 -12.10
N VAL A 182 -20.20 9.97 -11.39
CA VAL A 182 -19.16 8.96 -11.59
C VAL A 182 -19.00 8.03 -10.41
N ARG A 183 -19.07 6.76 -10.76
CA ARG A 183 -18.60 5.60 -10.02
C ARG A 183 -17.13 5.72 -9.58
N LEU A 184 -16.90 5.82 -8.27
CA LEU A 184 -15.62 5.42 -7.69
C LEU A 184 -15.68 3.98 -7.17
N LEU A 185 -14.54 3.31 -7.23
CA LEU A 185 -14.37 1.99 -6.65
C LEU A 185 -14.08 2.13 -5.15
N PRO A 186 -14.68 1.30 -4.29
CA PRO A 186 -14.47 1.33 -2.83
C PRO A 186 -13.03 1.04 -2.40
N GLU A 187 -12.10 0.82 -3.33
CA GLU A 187 -10.72 0.41 -3.06
C GLU A 187 -9.71 1.48 -3.51
N SER A 188 -10.18 2.60 -4.06
CA SER A 188 -9.32 3.67 -4.55
C SER A 188 -9.28 4.83 -3.57
N VAL A 189 -8.20 4.91 -2.79
CA VAL A 189 -7.82 6.16 -2.11
C VAL A 189 -7.42 7.23 -3.15
N GLU A 190 -7.12 6.80 -4.37
CA GLU A 190 -6.71 7.67 -5.47
C GLU A 190 -7.12 7.08 -6.82
N ILE A 191 -8.34 7.37 -7.26
CA ILE A 191 -8.63 7.39 -8.69
C ILE A 191 -8.83 8.86 -9.03
N PRO A 192 -7.91 9.49 -9.79
CA PRO A 192 -8.17 10.80 -10.35
C PRO A 192 -9.33 10.63 -11.32
N LEU A 193 -10.52 10.92 -10.83
CA LEU A 193 -11.67 10.96 -11.68
C LEU A 193 -11.62 12.27 -12.44
N GLN A 194 -11.43 12.22 -13.76
CA GLN A 194 -11.69 13.36 -14.62
C GLN A 194 -13.16 13.36 -15.02
N LEU A 195 -13.91 14.29 -14.44
CA LEU A 195 -15.24 14.66 -14.91
C LEU A 195 -15.11 15.80 -15.90
N SER A 196 -15.63 15.62 -17.11
CA SER A 196 -15.85 16.69 -18.06
C SER A 196 -17.33 17.03 -18.05
N PHE A 197 -17.66 18.27 -17.73
CA PHE A 197 -19.04 18.75 -17.76
C PHE A 197 -19.36 19.30 -19.16
N SER A 198 -20.64 19.30 -19.54
CA SER A 198 -21.14 19.91 -20.78
C SER A 198 -22.37 20.77 -20.47
N GLY A 199 -22.55 21.87 -21.23
CA GLY A 199 -23.67 22.79 -21.04
C GLY A 199 -23.45 23.87 -19.98
N ASP A 200 -24.56 24.48 -19.55
CA ASP A 200 -24.56 25.59 -18.60
C ASP A 200 -23.96 25.19 -17.24
N LYS A 201 -23.41 26.19 -16.53
CA LYS A 201 -22.83 25.98 -15.21
C LYS A 201 -23.82 25.28 -14.28
N THR A 202 -23.43 24.10 -13.80
CA THR A 202 -24.22 23.32 -12.84
C THR A 202 -23.56 23.30 -11.48
N GLN A 203 -24.34 23.02 -10.44
CA GLN A 203 -23.85 22.93 -9.07
C GLN A 203 -23.32 21.51 -8.82
N LEU A 204 -22.03 21.37 -8.54
CA LEU A 204 -21.44 20.10 -8.14
C LEU A 204 -21.94 19.70 -6.76
N ARG A 205 -22.51 18.51 -6.62
CA ARG A 205 -23.04 18.00 -5.34
C ARG A 205 -22.50 16.61 -5.01
N PHE A 206 -22.21 16.36 -3.74
CA PHE A 206 -21.83 15.04 -3.22
C PHE A 206 -22.85 14.53 -2.22
N HIS A 207 -23.10 13.21 -2.22
CA HIS A 207 -24.00 12.54 -1.29
C HIS A 207 -23.23 11.57 -0.38
N ILE A 208 -23.50 11.62 0.93
CA ILE A 208 -22.91 10.70 1.92
C ILE A 208 -23.92 9.64 2.32
N HIS A 209 -23.45 8.39 2.48
CA HIS A 209 -24.32 7.31 2.94
C HIS A 209 -24.34 7.07 4.46
N LYS A 210 -23.22 7.09 5.19
CA LYS A 210 -23.21 6.61 6.59
C LYS A 210 -22.29 7.32 7.57
N GLU A 211 -21.12 7.80 7.16
CA GLU A 211 -20.11 8.35 8.09
C GLU A 211 -19.60 9.71 7.59
N PRO A 212 -19.16 10.62 8.48
CA PRO A 212 -18.55 11.87 8.06
C PRO A 212 -17.34 11.61 7.15
N VAL A 213 -17.29 12.30 6.02
CA VAL A 213 -16.20 12.15 5.03
C VAL A 213 -15.51 13.48 4.83
N THR A 214 -14.18 13.46 4.80
CA THR A 214 -13.40 14.60 4.30
C THR A 214 -13.02 14.34 2.85
N LEU A 215 -13.48 15.22 1.96
CA LEU A 215 -13.07 15.27 0.57
C LEU A 215 -12.01 16.35 0.39
N TYR A 216 -11.04 16.06 -0.48
CA TYR A 216 -10.08 17.02 -0.98
C TYR A 216 -10.32 17.17 -2.47
N VAL A 217 -10.66 18.37 -2.91
CA VAL A 217 -11.19 18.62 -4.26
C VAL A 217 -10.34 19.65 -4.99
N TRP A 218 -10.06 19.38 -6.26
CA TRP A 218 -9.48 20.33 -7.22
C TRP A 218 -10.44 20.49 -8.39
N ILE A 219 -10.71 21.74 -8.77
CA ILE A 219 -11.50 22.08 -9.96
C ILE A 219 -10.58 22.85 -10.89
N PHE A 220 -10.32 22.31 -12.06
CA PHE A 220 -9.53 22.93 -13.11
C PHE A 220 -10.48 23.53 -14.15
N PRO A 221 -10.57 24.85 -14.27
CA PRO A 221 -11.42 25.47 -15.27
C PRO A 221 -11.01 25.06 -16.69
N ALA A 222 -11.97 24.97 -17.60
CA ALA A 222 -11.72 24.85 -19.03
C ALA A 222 -10.78 25.97 -19.51
N LYS A 223 -9.84 25.64 -20.40
CA LYS A 223 -8.93 26.62 -21.02
C LYS A 223 -9.57 27.28 -22.23
#